data_AF-A0A928NNS2-F1
#
_entry.id   AF-A0A928NNS2-F1
#
_cell.length_a   1.000
_cell.length_b   1.000
_cell.length_c   1.000
_cell.angle_alpha   90.00
_cell.angle_beta   90.00
_cell.angle_gamma   90.00
#
_symmetry.space_group_name_H-M   'P 1'
#
loop_
_entity.id
_entity.type
_entity.pdbx_description
1 polymer ?
#
loop_
_entity_poly.entity_id
_entity_poly.type
_entity_poly.pdbx_seq_one_letter_code
_entity_poly.pdbx_strand_id
1 'polypeptide(L)'
;MIKGAIFDLDGTILDSMFIWDSIGEDYLRSLGKEPKENLKETFKTFTLEESAKYYIDNYGITLSVDEIINGVNKMVEEYYVEKIQLKKGVHKFLEKLKEKGVKMCIATVTDEHLARAALKRCGVEKYFSKIFTCESVRCGKENPKIYREAQKHLGTEKSETIVFEDALHALKTAKDDGFKVAAVYDKYEIKQDEMKEFSDYYITDFENFSFKPKMKTSLTIAGSDSSGGAGIQADIKTMCAHGVYAMSAITALTAQNTLGVRSIFPSSPDFLKEQLDAVFEDIFPDSVKIGMVSSKELAEVIYDRLKFYNAKNIVVDPVMVATSGSTLIKTDAIKVLADKIFPIATVVTPNIFEAEVLSGIKICDDKDMIKAAKIINEMYGCSVLLKGGHSKNNANDILYENGMHMWFEGERIDNPNAHGTGCTLSSAIASNLAKGYSLEESVKKAKDYVYNALLDGLDLGKGLGPLNHMFFLNE
;
A
#
# COMPACT_ATOMS: atom_id res chain seq x y z
N MET A 1 -4.20 14.53 -10.38
CA MET A 1 -2.79 14.99 -10.53
C MET A 1 -2.56 16.09 -9.51
N ILE A 2 -1.40 16.18 -8.86
CA ILE A 2 -1.13 17.20 -7.84
C ILE A 2 -0.97 18.56 -8.51
N LYS A 3 -1.60 19.59 -7.95
CA LYS A 3 -1.52 20.98 -8.44
C LYS A 3 -0.99 21.96 -7.39
N GLY A 4 -1.11 21.62 -6.11
CA GLY A 4 -0.63 22.43 -4.99
C GLY A 4 0.26 21.64 -4.03
N ALA A 5 1.23 22.31 -3.42
CA ALA A 5 2.04 21.77 -2.33
C ALA A 5 2.28 22.83 -1.26
N ILE A 6 1.98 22.47 -0.01
CA ILE A 6 2.17 23.31 1.17
C ILE A 6 3.25 22.63 2.00
N PHE A 7 4.36 23.31 2.24
CA PHE A 7 5.49 22.74 2.99
C PHE A 7 5.59 23.37 4.37
N ASP A 8 5.80 22.54 5.40
CA ASP A 8 6.53 23.05 6.54
C ASP A 8 7.97 23.41 6.17
N LEU A 9 8.58 24.25 6.99
CA LEU A 9 9.95 24.67 6.84
C LEU A 9 10.90 23.78 7.62
N ASP A 10 10.79 23.77 8.94
CA ASP A 10 11.73 23.12 9.85
C ASP A 10 11.49 21.63 9.92
N GLY A 11 12.55 20.81 9.92
CA GLY A 11 12.44 19.35 9.84
C GLY A 11 11.83 18.81 8.53
N THR A 12 11.32 19.67 7.65
CA THR A 12 10.74 19.30 6.36
C THR A 12 11.61 19.76 5.19
N ILE A 13 11.80 21.07 4.99
CA ILE A 13 12.65 21.65 3.94
C ILE A 13 14.07 21.89 4.45
N LEU A 14 14.17 22.42 5.66
CA LEU A 14 15.42 22.71 6.36
C LEU A 14 15.81 21.54 7.25
N ASP A 15 17.10 21.17 7.23
CA ASP A 15 17.70 20.31 8.24
C ASP A 15 18.05 21.19 9.45
N SER A 16 17.06 21.54 10.25
CA SER A 16 17.16 22.54 11.32
C SER A 16 16.91 21.99 12.73
N MET A 17 16.31 20.81 12.85
CA MET A 17 15.91 20.24 14.14
C MET A 17 17.11 19.91 15.05
N PHE A 18 18.33 19.79 14.49
CA PHE A 18 19.55 19.63 15.27
C PHE A 18 19.92 20.85 16.11
N ILE A 19 19.37 22.05 15.83
CA ILE A 19 19.68 23.25 16.60
C ILE A 19 19.26 23.06 18.05
N TRP A 20 18.05 22.55 18.28
CA TRP A 20 17.50 22.37 19.62
C TRP A 20 18.27 21.35 20.47
N ASP A 21 19.02 20.47 19.82
CA ASP A 21 19.89 19.49 20.46
C ASP A 21 21.14 20.10 21.09
N SER A 22 21.72 21.15 20.48
CA SER A 22 23.01 21.73 20.90
C SER A 22 22.89 23.15 21.43
N ILE A 23 21.82 23.88 21.09
CA ILE A 23 21.68 25.32 21.40
C ILE A 23 21.81 25.60 22.88
N GLY A 24 21.30 24.71 23.74
CA GLY A 24 21.38 24.88 25.18
C GLY A 24 22.81 24.79 25.71
N GLU A 25 23.64 23.93 25.12
CA GLU A 25 25.04 23.81 25.50
C GLU A 25 25.90 24.89 24.83
N ASP A 26 25.62 25.19 23.57
CA ASP A 26 26.33 26.21 22.79
C ASP A 26 26.14 27.60 23.39
N TYR A 27 24.93 27.92 23.85
CA TYR A 27 24.65 29.16 24.55
C TYR A 27 25.45 29.27 25.85
N LEU A 28 25.50 28.22 26.68
CA LEU A 28 26.35 28.22 27.89
C LEU A 28 27.84 28.40 27.57
N ARG A 29 28.34 27.70 26.56
CA ARG A 29 29.73 27.82 26.11
C ARG A 29 30.04 29.25 25.65
N SER A 30 29.08 29.92 24.98
CA SER A 30 29.22 31.33 24.58
C SER A 30 29.35 32.29 25.76
N LEU A 31 28.81 31.92 26.92
CA LEU A 31 28.96 32.64 28.20
C LEU A 31 30.21 32.21 28.99
N GLY A 32 31.08 31.37 28.39
CA GLY A 32 32.29 30.85 29.03
C GLY A 32 32.02 29.81 30.11
N LYS A 33 30.88 29.11 30.05
CA LYS A 33 30.48 28.07 31.01
C LYS A 33 30.55 26.68 30.35
N GLU A 34 31.09 25.71 31.08
CA GLU A 34 31.07 24.31 30.65
C GLU A 34 29.72 23.67 31.01
N PRO A 35 28.99 23.09 30.04
CA PRO A 35 27.72 22.42 30.30
C PRO A 35 27.92 21.14 31.11
N LYS A 36 27.02 20.87 32.07
CA LYS A 36 26.97 19.62 32.83
C LYS A 36 26.61 18.44 31.89
N GLU A 37 27.05 17.24 32.25
CA GLU A 37 26.61 16.02 31.57
C GLU A 37 25.08 15.92 31.54
N ASN A 38 24.51 15.52 30.40
CA ASN A 38 23.07 15.35 30.17
C ASN A 38 22.21 16.63 30.25
N LEU A 39 22.81 17.82 30.10
CA LEU A 39 22.05 19.07 30.04
C LEU A 39 20.97 19.04 28.96
N LYS A 40 21.30 18.48 27.79
CA LYS A 40 20.38 18.25 26.69
C LYS A 40 19.10 17.51 27.12
N GLU A 41 19.24 16.38 27.81
CA GLU A 41 18.07 15.59 28.26
C GLU A 41 17.24 16.34 29.29
N THR A 42 17.89 17.16 30.13
CA THR A 42 17.19 18.03 31.08
C THR A 42 16.35 19.08 30.36
N PHE A 43 16.88 19.64 29.26
CA PHE A 43 16.23 20.76 28.56
C PHE A 43 15.12 20.33 27.62
N LYS A 44 15.05 19.05 27.22
CA LYS A 44 13.96 18.52 26.39
C LYS A 44 12.57 18.73 26.99
N THR A 45 12.46 18.83 28.31
CA THR A 45 11.16 19.01 29.00
C THR A 45 10.91 20.46 29.44
N PHE A 46 11.86 21.36 29.20
CA PHE A 46 11.80 22.73 29.69
C PHE A 46 11.32 23.69 28.58
N THR A 47 10.55 24.68 28.97
CA THR A 47 10.35 25.90 28.19
C THR A 47 11.62 26.74 28.16
N LEU A 48 11.74 27.66 27.19
CA LEU A 48 12.87 28.60 27.13
C LEU A 48 13.05 29.41 28.43
N GLU A 49 11.94 29.76 29.10
CA GLU A 49 11.96 30.47 30.38
C GLU A 49 12.49 29.59 31.52
N GLU A 50 12.10 28.32 31.57
CA GLU A 50 12.62 27.34 32.53
C GLU A 50 14.10 27.04 32.28
N SER A 51 14.51 26.91 31.02
CA SER A 51 15.92 26.78 30.64
C SER A 51 16.74 28.00 31.08
N ALA A 52 16.20 29.21 30.90
CA ALA A 52 16.85 30.45 31.34
C ALA A 52 17.00 30.55 32.86
N LYS A 53 15.95 30.18 33.62
CA LYS A 53 16.01 30.09 35.08
C LYS A 53 17.04 29.04 35.54
N TYR A 54 17.04 27.88 34.88
CA TYR A 54 18.00 26.82 35.18
C TYR A 54 19.44 27.29 35.03
N TYR A 55 19.75 28.05 33.98
CA TYR A 55 21.07 28.63 33.78
C TYR A 55 21.52 29.55 34.92
N ILE A 56 20.63 30.43 35.37
CA ILE A 56 20.89 31.35 36.50
C ILE A 56 21.21 30.55 37.76
N ASP A 57 20.32 29.61 38.11
CA ASP A 57 20.41 28.86 39.36
C ASP A 57 21.60 27.89 39.41
N ASN A 58 22.01 27.32 38.26
CA ASN A 58 22.96 26.21 38.21
C ASN A 58 24.35 26.56 37.69
N TYR A 59 24.52 27.68 36.99
CA TYR A 59 25.81 28.08 36.39
C TYR A 59 26.32 29.45 36.86
N GLY A 60 25.61 30.08 37.80
CA GLY A 60 25.99 31.39 38.35
C GLY A 60 25.99 32.48 37.29
N ILE A 61 24.96 32.48 36.44
CA ILE A 61 24.77 33.49 35.39
C ILE A 61 24.05 34.69 36.00
N THR A 62 24.59 35.89 35.79
CA THR A 62 24.07 37.15 36.35
C THR A 62 23.09 37.87 35.42
N LEU A 63 22.88 37.35 34.21
CA LEU A 63 21.92 37.87 33.25
C LEU A 63 20.49 37.60 33.75
N SER A 64 19.57 38.50 33.42
CA SER A 64 18.14 38.27 33.58
C SER A 64 17.63 37.18 32.64
N VAL A 65 16.46 36.61 32.96
CA VAL A 65 15.77 35.63 32.12
C VAL A 65 15.56 36.18 30.69
N ASP A 66 15.16 37.45 30.56
CA ASP A 66 14.92 38.08 29.26
C ASP A 66 16.23 38.24 28.45
N GLU A 67 17.33 38.64 29.09
CA GLU A 67 18.64 38.74 28.42
C GLU A 67 19.13 37.38 27.91
N ILE A 68 18.88 36.32 28.68
CA ILE A 68 19.21 34.95 28.28
C ILE A 68 18.38 34.51 27.08
N ILE A 69 17.06 34.66 27.14
CA ILE A 69 16.15 34.31 26.05
C ILE A 69 16.52 35.07 24.77
N ASN A 70 16.79 36.37 24.88
CA ASN A 70 17.26 37.18 23.75
C ASN A 70 18.59 36.68 23.17
N GLY A 71 19.52 36.25 24.04
CA GLY A 71 20.80 35.67 23.61
C GLY A 71 20.63 34.34 22.87
N VAL A 72 19.78 33.45 23.37
CA VAL A 72 19.44 32.17 22.71
C VAL A 72 18.76 32.42 21.37
N ASN A 73 17.78 33.34 21.32
CA ASN A 73 17.08 33.71 20.08
C ASN A 73 18.05 34.28 19.03
N LYS A 74 19.00 35.12 19.44
CA LYS A 74 20.03 35.64 18.54
C LYS A 74 20.92 34.52 17.98
N MET A 75 21.30 33.55 18.81
CA MET A 75 22.07 32.40 18.35
C MET A 75 21.27 31.54 17.36
N VAL A 76 19.96 31.34 17.61
CA VAL A 76 19.06 30.67 16.66
C VAL A 76 19.00 31.45 15.35
N GLU A 77 18.84 32.77 15.40
CA GLU A 77 18.86 33.63 14.21
C GLU A 77 20.15 33.46 13.39
N GLU A 78 21.32 33.45 14.04
CA GLU A 78 22.61 33.18 13.38
C GLU A 78 22.63 31.81 12.69
N TYR A 79 22.04 30.76 13.30
CA TYR A 79 21.92 29.46 12.64
C TYR A 79 21.08 29.54 11.35
N TYR A 80 19.92 30.20 11.37
CA TYR A 80 19.06 30.35 10.19
C TYR A 80 19.72 31.18 9.09
N VAL A 81 20.36 32.28 9.47
CA VAL A 81 20.98 33.22 8.55
C VAL A 81 22.25 32.65 7.94
N GLU A 82 23.02 31.83 8.66
CA GLU A 82 24.38 31.45 8.22
C GLU A 82 24.58 29.94 8.03
N LYS A 83 23.98 29.09 8.86
CA LYS A 83 24.43 27.68 9.01
C LYS A 83 23.47 26.62 8.46
N ILE A 84 22.15 26.75 8.67
CA ILE A 84 21.16 25.70 8.33
C ILE A 84 21.28 25.27 6.86
N GLN A 85 21.15 23.98 6.58
CA GLN A 85 21.16 23.47 5.21
C GLN A 85 19.77 22.97 4.81
N LEU A 86 19.58 22.75 3.51
CA LEU A 86 18.42 22.02 3.03
C LEU A 86 18.56 20.54 3.37
N LYS A 87 17.44 19.86 3.61
CA LYS A 87 17.43 18.40 3.60
C LYS A 87 17.88 17.86 2.24
N LYS A 88 18.51 16.69 2.26
CA LYS A 88 19.05 16.05 1.05
C LYS A 88 17.97 15.88 -0.02
N GLY A 89 18.26 16.36 -1.23
CA GLY A 89 17.37 16.22 -2.39
C GLY A 89 16.27 17.29 -2.53
N VAL A 90 16.06 18.16 -1.54
CA VAL A 90 14.99 19.18 -1.55
C VAL A 90 15.06 20.08 -2.79
N HIS A 91 16.25 20.58 -3.14
CA HIS A 91 16.40 21.49 -4.29
C HIS A 91 15.86 20.87 -5.59
N LYS A 92 16.31 19.65 -5.89
CA LYS A 92 15.90 18.88 -7.08
C LYS A 92 14.41 18.54 -7.05
N PHE A 93 13.86 18.29 -5.87
CA PHE A 93 12.45 18.00 -5.70
C PHE A 93 11.55 19.22 -5.98
N LEU A 94 11.90 20.38 -5.41
CA LEU A 94 11.18 21.65 -5.67
C LEU A 94 11.26 22.04 -7.15
N GLU A 95 12.39 21.82 -7.80
CA GLU A 95 12.56 22.04 -9.24
C GLU A 95 11.63 21.15 -10.07
N LYS A 96 11.59 19.84 -9.79
CA LYS A 96 10.66 18.90 -10.45
C LYS A 96 9.19 19.29 -10.26
N LEU A 97 8.82 19.80 -9.08
CA LEU A 97 7.46 20.29 -8.82
C LEU A 97 7.14 21.51 -9.66
N LYS A 98 8.07 22.46 -9.74
CA LYS A 98 7.93 23.66 -10.58
C LYS A 98 7.79 23.30 -12.06
N GLU A 99 8.61 22.38 -12.59
CA GLU A 99 8.53 21.91 -13.97
C GLU A 99 7.16 21.30 -14.31
N LYS A 100 6.51 20.67 -13.32
CA LYS A 100 5.16 20.12 -13.45
C LYS A 100 4.05 21.15 -13.24
N GLY A 101 4.39 22.43 -13.04
CA GLY A 101 3.42 23.49 -12.79
C GLY A 101 2.73 23.42 -11.42
N VAL A 102 3.31 22.69 -10.45
CA VAL A 102 2.78 22.63 -9.09
C VAL A 102 3.06 23.94 -8.37
N LYS A 103 2.02 24.58 -7.85
CA LYS A 103 2.14 25.82 -7.08
C LYS A 103 2.55 25.47 -5.64
N MET A 104 3.53 26.21 -5.12
CA MET A 104 4.12 25.92 -3.81
C MET A 104 4.05 27.13 -2.87
N CYS A 105 3.80 26.88 -1.59
CA CYS A 105 3.93 27.86 -0.50
C CYS A 105 4.41 27.16 0.78
N ILE A 106 4.73 27.96 1.80
CA ILE A 106 5.21 27.47 3.10
C ILE A 106 4.16 27.78 4.18
N ALA A 107 3.97 26.84 5.10
CA ALA A 107 3.17 27.01 6.32
C ALA A 107 4.03 26.58 7.52
N THR A 108 4.50 27.54 8.31
CA THR A 108 5.48 27.27 9.38
C THR A 108 5.15 28.03 10.67
N VAL A 109 5.68 27.56 11.78
CA VAL A 109 5.69 28.29 13.06
C VAL A 109 6.82 29.32 13.13
N THR A 110 7.85 29.16 12.30
CA THR A 110 9.03 30.03 12.27
C THR A 110 8.72 31.41 11.72
N ASP A 111 9.33 32.43 12.31
CA ASP A 111 9.12 33.83 11.92
C ASP A 111 9.50 34.08 10.46
N GLU A 112 8.74 34.94 9.78
CA GLU A 112 8.86 35.14 8.34
C GLU A 112 10.27 35.61 7.95
N HIS A 113 10.88 36.49 8.75
CA HIS A 113 12.20 37.04 8.45
C HIS A 113 13.31 35.97 8.50
N LEU A 114 13.27 35.06 9.48
CA LEU A 114 14.20 33.93 9.60
C LEU A 114 13.99 32.91 8.47
N ALA A 115 12.73 32.53 8.24
CA ALA A 115 12.36 31.63 7.17
C ALA A 115 12.86 32.14 5.82
N ARG A 116 12.60 33.42 5.53
CA ARG A 116 13.01 34.06 4.28
C ARG A 116 14.53 34.15 4.16
N ALA A 117 15.25 34.45 5.24
CA ALA A 117 16.71 34.50 5.23
C ALA A 117 17.32 33.14 4.88
N ALA A 118 16.87 32.06 5.53
CA ALA A 118 17.33 30.71 5.25
C ALA A 118 17.02 30.28 3.80
N LEU A 119 15.78 30.48 3.33
CA LEU A 119 15.36 30.10 1.97
C LEU A 119 16.13 30.87 0.88
N LYS A 120 16.44 32.15 1.11
CA LYS A 120 17.26 32.98 0.22
C LYS A 120 18.68 32.45 0.13
N ARG A 121 19.34 32.24 1.28
CA ARG A 121 20.69 31.68 1.35
C ARG A 121 20.78 30.33 0.66
N CYS A 122 19.79 29.46 0.89
CA CYS A 122 19.72 28.14 0.27
C CYS A 122 19.27 28.16 -1.20
N GLY A 123 18.95 29.33 -1.78
CA GLY A 123 18.60 29.48 -3.20
C GLY A 123 17.25 28.87 -3.61
N VAL A 124 16.35 28.65 -2.66
CA VAL A 124 15.04 27.98 -2.89
C VAL A 124 13.83 28.89 -2.68
N GLU A 125 14.00 30.13 -2.16
CA GLU A 125 12.90 31.09 -1.98
C GLU A 125 12.06 31.25 -3.26
N LYS A 126 12.71 31.28 -4.42
CA LYS A 126 12.10 31.42 -5.77
C LYS A 126 11.03 30.39 -6.12
N TYR A 127 10.93 29.28 -5.38
CA TYR A 127 9.93 28.23 -5.62
C TYR A 127 8.60 28.54 -4.92
N PHE A 128 8.61 29.35 -3.86
CA PHE A 128 7.45 29.57 -3.00
C PHE A 128 6.78 30.91 -3.31
N SER A 129 5.46 30.85 -3.49
CA SER A 129 4.63 32.03 -3.76
C SER A 129 4.41 32.90 -2.53
N LYS A 130 4.37 32.28 -1.34
CA LYS A 130 4.15 32.94 -0.04
C LYS A 130 4.62 32.08 1.13
N ILE A 131 4.97 32.71 2.24
CA ILE A 131 5.20 32.09 3.55
C ILE A 131 4.03 32.47 4.46
N PHE A 132 3.39 31.48 5.06
CA PHE A 132 2.34 31.63 6.06
C PHE A 132 2.92 31.27 7.41
N THR A 133 2.93 32.23 8.34
CA THR A 133 3.37 32.03 9.71
C THR A 133 2.18 31.98 10.66
N CYS A 134 2.34 31.34 11.83
CA CYS A 134 1.34 31.36 12.89
C CYS A 134 0.94 32.79 13.32
N GLU A 135 1.89 33.74 13.29
CA GLU A 135 1.61 35.15 13.54
C GLU A 135 0.70 35.76 12.46
N SER A 136 1.00 35.50 11.18
CA SER A 136 0.25 36.06 10.06
C SER A 136 -1.20 35.54 10.00
N VAL A 137 -1.43 34.30 10.43
CA VAL A 137 -2.76 33.66 10.41
C VAL A 137 -3.47 33.73 11.78
N ARG A 138 -2.72 34.06 12.84
CA ARG A 138 -3.13 34.09 14.25
C ARG A 138 -3.65 32.75 14.77
N CYS A 139 -2.99 31.65 14.38
CA CYS A 139 -3.29 30.30 14.88
C CYS A 139 -2.08 29.37 14.77
N GLY A 140 -1.95 28.43 15.71
CA GLY A 140 -0.99 27.32 15.64
C GLY A 140 -1.40 26.24 14.63
N LYS A 141 -0.51 25.26 14.38
CA LYS A 141 -0.75 24.14 13.46
C LYS A 141 -1.75 23.10 13.95
N GLU A 142 -2.13 23.15 15.23
CA GLU A 142 -3.30 22.45 15.79
C GLU A 142 -4.62 22.89 15.14
N ASN A 143 -4.63 24.04 14.45
CA ASN A 143 -5.77 24.56 13.73
C ASN A 143 -5.54 24.47 12.20
N PRO A 144 -6.44 23.87 11.42
CA PRO A 144 -6.24 23.69 9.98
C PRO A 144 -6.29 25.01 9.18
N LYS A 145 -6.64 26.13 9.82
CA LYS A 145 -6.76 27.45 9.18
C LYS A 145 -5.50 27.85 8.42
N ILE A 146 -4.30 27.56 8.93
CA ILE A 146 -3.05 27.88 8.23
C ILE A 146 -2.96 27.17 6.87
N TYR A 147 -3.30 25.88 6.81
CA TYR A 147 -3.31 25.10 5.56
C TYR A 147 -4.43 25.55 4.62
N ARG A 148 -5.61 25.91 5.15
CA ARG A 148 -6.72 26.44 4.34
C ARG A 148 -6.38 27.78 3.69
N GLU A 149 -5.76 28.71 4.43
CA GLU A 149 -5.32 29.99 3.86
C GLU A 149 -4.21 29.80 2.81
N ALA A 150 -3.27 28.89 3.08
CA ALA A 150 -2.25 28.49 2.12
C ALA A 150 -2.86 27.89 0.85
N GLN A 151 -3.79 26.93 0.98
CA GLN A 151 -4.50 26.31 -0.13
C GLN A 151 -5.32 27.33 -0.94
N LYS A 152 -6.03 28.24 -0.27
CA LYS A 152 -6.79 29.31 -0.93
C LYS A 152 -5.88 30.22 -1.74
N HIS A 153 -4.68 30.52 -1.25
CA HIS A 153 -3.68 31.28 -2.00
C HIS A 153 -3.14 30.53 -3.23
N LEU A 154 -2.92 29.22 -3.12
CA LEU A 154 -2.55 28.39 -4.27
C LEU A 154 -3.69 28.29 -5.31
N GLY A 155 -4.95 28.41 -4.87
CA GLY A 155 -6.12 28.28 -5.74
C GLY A 155 -6.28 26.86 -6.29
N THR A 156 -6.07 25.86 -5.43
CA THR A 156 -6.12 24.43 -5.73
C THR A 156 -7.10 23.72 -4.83
N GLU A 157 -7.69 22.59 -5.24
CA GLU A 157 -8.56 21.81 -4.34
C GLU A 157 -7.74 21.04 -3.30
N LYS A 158 -8.35 20.72 -2.13
CA LYS A 158 -7.68 19.92 -1.08
C LYS A 158 -7.22 18.55 -1.60
N SER A 159 -8.03 17.90 -2.43
CA SER A 159 -7.73 16.61 -3.05
C SER A 159 -6.56 16.66 -4.05
N GLU A 160 -6.20 17.86 -4.51
CA GLU A 160 -5.10 18.15 -5.45
C GLU A 160 -3.90 18.83 -4.77
N THR A 161 -3.97 19.04 -3.45
CA THR A 161 -2.97 19.74 -2.64
C THR A 161 -2.38 18.80 -1.61
N ILE A 162 -1.04 18.72 -1.55
CA ILE A 162 -0.34 17.92 -0.54
C ILE A 162 0.28 18.83 0.51
N VAL A 163 0.08 18.49 1.79
CA VAL A 163 0.75 19.11 2.93
C VAL A 163 1.95 18.25 3.34
N PHE A 164 3.15 18.84 3.41
CA PHE A 164 4.39 18.18 3.79
C PHE A 164 4.79 18.62 5.20
N GLU A 165 4.89 17.68 6.13
CA GLU A 165 5.15 17.95 7.55
C GLU A 165 6.00 16.82 8.15
N ASP A 166 6.84 17.17 9.12
CA ASP A 166 7.68 16.24 9.89
C ASP A 166 7.14 15.99 11.31
N ALA A 167 6.02 16.64 11.69
CA ALA A 167 5.39 16.46 12.99
C ALA A 167 4.02 15.77 12.89
N LEU A 168 3.77 14.77 13.75
CA LEU A 168 2.54 13.96 13.69
C LEU A 168 1.25 14.78 13.92
N HIS A 169 1.28 15.73 14.86
CA HIS A 169 0.09 16.53 15.20
C HIS A 169 -0.33 17.41 14.00
N ALA A 170 0.63 18.06 13.35
CA ALA A 170 0.41 18.87 12.16
C ALA A 170 -0.12 18.05 10.97
N LEU A 171 0.43 16.84 10.76
CA LEU A 171 -0.08 15.89 9.78
C LEU A 171 -1.53 15.50 10.05
N LYS A 172 -1.88 15.17 11.30
CA LYS A 172 -3.25 14.83 11.72
C LYS A 172 -4.20 15.97 11.43
N THR A 173 -3.85 17.19 11.86
CA THR A 173 -4.66 18.38 11.60
C THR A 173 -4.94 18.60 10.11
N ALA A 174 -3.94 18.43 9.23
CA ALA A 174 -4.13 18.58 7.79
C ALA A 174 -4.98 17.45 7.19
N LYS A 175 -4.71 16.19 7.57
CA LYS A 175 -5.41 15.02 7.01
C LYS A 175 -6.87 14.97 7.43
N ASP A 176 -7.16 15.27 8.70
CA ASP A 176 -8.54 15.34 9.22
C ASP A 176 -9.35 16.46 8.55
N ASP A 177 -8.68 17.50 8.06
CA ASP A 177 -9.30 18.56 7.26
C ASP A 177 -9.49 18.18 5.77
N GLY A 178 -9.08 16.97 5.36
CA GLY A 178 -9.29 16.43 4.02
C GLY A 178 -8.16 16.71 3.02
N PHE A 179 -6.99 17.16 3.47
CA PHE A 179 -5.80 17.23 2.63
C PHE A 179 -5.17 15.84 2.46
N LYS A 180 -4.49 15.65 1.33
CA LYS A 180 -3.46 14.61 1.24
C LYS A 180 -2.24 15.09 2.00
N VAL A 181 -1.58 14.19 2.72
CA VAL A 181 -0.41 14.54 3.54
C VAL A 181 0.80 13.67 3.21
N ALA A 182 1.97 14.30 3.24
CA ALA A 182 3.26 13.66 3.09
C ALA A 182 4.06 13.85 4.38
N ALA A 183 4.27 12.76 5.11
CA ALA A 183 5.16 12.74 6.27
C ALA A 183 6.62 12.78 5.80
N VAL A 184 7.41 13.70 6.34
CA VAL A 184 8.85 13.79 6.07
C VAL A 184 9.62 13.25 7.27
N TYR A 185 10.54 12.32 7.02
CA TYR A 185 11.37 11.74 8.06
C TYR A 185 12.27 12.82 8.68
N ASP A 186 12.15 12.99 9.99
CA ASP A 186 13.13 13.65 10.83
C ASP A 186 13.55 12.79 12.03
N LYS A 187 14.85 12.58 12.23
CA LYS A 187 15.38 11.73 13.32
C LYS A 187 15.01 12.23 14.73
N TYR A 188 14.53 13.46 14.86
CA TYR A 188 14.12 14.09 16.11
C TYR A 188 12.64 13.87 16.45
N GLU A 189 11.83 13.42 15.50
CA GLU A 189 10.45 13.00 15.76
C GLU A 189 10.43 11.55 16.24
N ILE A 190 9.78 11.32 17.38
CA ILE A 190 9.72 10.00 18.03
C ILE A 190 8.56 9.14 17.51
N LYS A 191 7.55 9.74 16.87
CA LYS A 191 6.33 9.05 16.38
C LYS A 191 6.38 8.70 14.89
N GLN A 192 7.55 8.36 14.38
CA GLN A 192 7.79 8.09 12.97
C GLN A 192 6.94 6.95 12.38
N ASP A 193 6.77 5.86 13.12
CA ASP A 193 5.96 4.73 12.67
C ASP A 193 4.49 5.11 12.53
N GLU A 194 3.95 5.88 13.48
CA GLU A 194 2.58 6.42 13.40
C GLU A 194 2.42 7.36 12.21
N MET A 195 3.41 8.22 11.94
CA MET A 195 3.37 9.12 10.78
C MET A 195 3.39 8.35 9.46
N LYS A 196 4.19 7.28 9.38
CA LYS A 196 4.28 6.43 8.19
C LYS A 196 2.97 5.70 7.90
N GLU A 197 2.29 5.20 8.93
CA GLU A 197 0.99 4.55 8.79
C GLU A 197 -0.12 5.54 8.44
N PHE A 198 -0.07 6.74 9.03
CA PHE A 198 -1.13 7.74 8.88
C PHE A 198 -1.04 8.55 7.58
N SER A 199 0.14 8.76 7.03
CA SER A 199 0.35 9.63 5.87
C SER A 199 0.01 8.98 4.52
N ASP A 200 -0.34 9.78 3.51
CA ASP A 200 -0.54 9.28 2.14
C ASP A 200 0.79 9.00 1.43
N TYR A 201 1.84 9.70 1.87
CA TYR A 201 3.21 9.54 1.42
C TYR A 201 4.16 9.63 2.62
N TYR A 202 5.14 8.74 2.68
CA TYR A 202 6.21 8.81 3.68
C TYR A 202 7.55 9.01 2.97
N ILE A 203 8.23 10.10 3.28
CA ILE A 203 9.43 10.59 2.61
C ILE A 203 10.63 10.42 3.53
N THR A 204 11.46 9.41 3.28
CA THR A 204 12.74 9.25 4.00
C THR A 204 13.79 10.26 3.53
N ASP A 205 13.78 10.55 2.23
CA ASP A 205 14.59 11.59 1.59
C ASP A 205 13.91 12.08 0.30
N PHE A 206 14.23 13.30 -0.14
CA PHE A 206 13.65 13.88 -1.35
C PHE A 206 14.35 13.46 -2.64
N GLU A 207 15.51 12.78 -2.56
CA GLU A 207 16.31 12.42 -3.73
C GLU A 207 15.62 11.31 -4.55
N ASN A 208 15.05 10.33 -3.85
CA ASN A 208 14.40 9.16 -4.44
C ASN A 208 12.87 9.23 -4.42
N PHE A 209 12.29 10.27 -3.83
CA PHE A 209 10.84 10.39 -3.70
C PHE A 209 10.14 10.61 -5.06
N SER A 210 9.00 9.93 -5.23
CA SER A 210 8.13 10.01 -6.39
C SER A 210 6.67 10.00 -5.94
N PHE A 211 5.85 10.85 -6.55
CA PHE A 211 4.39 10.85 -6.34
C PHE A 211 3.66 9.68 -6.99
N LYS A 212 4.37 8.82 -7.74
CA LYS A 212 3.76 7.59 -8.24
C LYS A 212 3.45 6.71 -7.02
N PRO A 213 2.18 6.35 -6.76
CA PRO A 213 1.88 5.38 -5.71
C PRO A 213 2.74 4.14 -5.97
N LYS A 214 3.29 3.54 -4.90
CA LYS A 214 4.02 2.28 -5.02
C LYS A 214 3.08 1.30 -5.73
N MET A 215 3.49 0.84 -6.91
CA MET A 215 2.69 -0.10 -7.68
C MET A 215 2.48 -1.33 -6.80
N LYS A 216 1.22 -1.71 -6.60
CA LYS A 216 0.88 -2.90 -5.86
C LYS A 216 1.36 -4.12 -6.62
N THR A 217 1.78 -5.15 -5.89
CA THR A 217 2.37 -6.36 -6.46
C THR A 217 1.48 -7.56 -6.13
N SER A 218 1.35 -8.50 -7.06
CA SER A 218 0.63 -9.75 -6.82
C SER A 218 1.37 -10.91 -7.45
N LEU A 219 1.49 -12.00 -6.69
CA LEU A 219 2.14 -13.24 -7.09
C LEU A 219 1.09 -14.30 -7.42
N THR A 220 1.12 -14.85 -8.64
CA THR A 220 0.42 -16.11 -8.93
C THR A 220 1.32 -17.31 -8.70
N ILE A 221 0.81 -18.34 -8.03
CA ILE A 221 1.44 -19.66 -7.88
C ILE A 221 0.53 -20.67 -8.59
N ALA A 222 0.83 -20.98 -9.85
CA ALA A 222 -0.05 -21.80 -10.69
C ALA A 222 0.70 -22.45 -11.86
N GLY A 223 0.00 -23.30 -12.61
CA GLY A 223 0.51 -23.86 -13.85
C GLY A 223 0.45 -22.88 -15.03
N SER A 224 1.32 -23.09 -16.02
CA SER A 224 1.36 -22.35 -17.28
C SER A 224 0.49 -23.04 -18.35
N ASP A 225 -0.50 -22.32 -18.86
CA ASP A 225 -1.32 -22.71 -20.00
C ASP A 225 -0.71 -22.16 -21.30
N SER A 226 -0.20 -23.06 -22.14
CA SER A 226 0.42 -22.69 -23.44
C SER A 226 -0.48 -21.88 -24.37
N SER A 227 -1.81 -21.96 -24.25
CA SER A 227 -2.73 -21.17 -25.07
C SER A 227 -3.00 -19.76 -24.55
N GLY A 228 -2.60 -19.49 -23.30
CA GLY A 228 -2.76 -18.19 -22.67
C GLY A 228 -4.18 -17.87 -22.20
N GLY A 229 -5.10 -18.84 -22.17
CA GLY A 229 -6.48 -18.62 -21.73
C GLY A 229 -6.71 -18.81 -20.23
N ALA A 230 -5.93 -19.65 -19.57
CA ALA A 230 -5.97 -19.90 -18.12
C ALA A 230 -4.57 -19.83 -17.50
N GLY A 231 -4.40 -20.43 -16.30
CA GLY A 231 -3.10 -20.53 -15.63
C GLY A 231 -2.45 -19.18 -15.33
N ILE A 232 -1.13 -19.18 -15.21
CA ILE A 232 -0.37 -17.95 -14.94
C ILE A 232 -0.58 -16.87 -16.01
N GLN A 233 -0.92 -17.24 -17.25
CA GLN A 233 -1.17 -16.29 -18.33
C GLN A 233 -2.44 -15.49 -18.09
N ALA A 234 -3.55 -16.14 -17.72
CA ALA A 234 -4.77 -15.45 -17.34
C ALA A 234 -4.57 -14.61 -16.07
N ASP A 235 -3.81 -15.14 -15.12
CA ASP A 235 -3.51 -14.45 -13.86
C ASP A 235 -2.72 -13.16 -14.11
N ILE A 236 -1.62 -13.22 -14.85
CA ILE A 236 -0.79 -12.06 -15.20
C ILE A 236 -1.59 -11.03 -15.99
N LYS A 237 -2.33 -11.45 -17.03
CA LYS A 237 -3.18 -10.54 -17.82
C LYS A 237 -4.19 -9.82 -16.92
N THR A 238 -4.84 -10.55 -16.02
CA THR A 238 -5.81 -9.98 -15.08
C THR A 238 -5.17 -9.00 -14.10
N MET A 239 -4.04 -9.36 -13.49
CA MET A 239 -3.31 -8.50 -12.57
C MET A 239 -2.85 -7.20 -13.25
N CYS A 240 -2.31 -7.31 -14.47
CA CYS A 240 -1.92 -6.16 -15.28
C CYS A 240 -3.14 -5.29 -15.67
N ALA A 241 -4.26 -5.90 -16.06
CA ALA A 241 -5.51 -5.19 -16.33
C ALA A 241 -6.03 -4.42 -15.10
N HIS A 242 -5.71 -4.91 -13.90
CA HIS A 242 -6.01 -4.22 -12.64
C HIS A 242 -4.92 -3.22 -12.24
N GLY A 243 -3.87 -2.97 -13.03
CA GLY A 243 -2.80 -2.02 -12.66
C GLY A 243 -1.95 -2.49 -11.47
N VAL A 244 -1.84 -3.80 -11.28
CA VAL A 244 -0.99 -4.47 -10.30
C VAL A 244 0.20 -5.09 -11.04
N TYR A 245 1.40 -4.99 -10.48
CA TYR A 245 2.59 -5.67 -11.01
C TYR A 245 2.48 -7.16 -10.75
N ALA A 246 2.43 -7.95 -11.83
CA ALA A 246 2.23 -9.38 -11.76
C ALA A 246 3.57 -10.12 -11.71
N MET A 247 3.67 -11.10 -10.82
CA MET A 247 4.78 -12.04 -10.73
C MET A 247 4.23 -13.47 -10.74
N SER A 248 5.08 -14.45 -11.02
CA SER A 248 4.65 -15.85 -11.07
C SER A 248 5.69 -16.79 -10.48
N ALA A 249 5.21 -17.82 -9.77
CA ALA A 249 5.96 -19.03 -9.47
C ALA A 249 5.23 -20.22 -10.12
N ILE A 250 5.89 -20.91 -11.04
CA ILE A 250 5.27 -21.88 -11.93
C ILE A 250 5.27 -23.27 -11.26
N THR A 251 4.09 -23.86 -11.08
CA THR A 251 3.94 -25.21 -10.50
C THR A 251 4.07 -26.32 -11.54
N ALA A 252 3.66 -26.05 -12.78
CA ALA A 252 3.78 -26.97 -13.90
C ALA A 252 3.69 -26.23 -15.24
N LEU A 253 4.31 -26.78 -16.28
CA LEU A 253 4.07 -26.39 -17.67
C LEU A 253 3.03 -27.35 -18.28
N THR A 254 2.04 -26.83 -19.01
CA THR A 254 1.08 -27.66 -19.74
C THR A 254 1.20 -27.45 -21.24
N ALA A 255 1.24 -28.53 -22.01
CA ALA A 255 0.99 -28.47 -23.46
C ALA A 255 -0.54 -28.47 -23.65
N GLN A 256 -1.12 -27.28 -23.64
CA GLN A 256 -2.57 -27.07 -23.58
C GLN A 256 -3.05 -26.14 -24.69
N ASN A 257 -4.26 -26.39 -25.17
CA ASN A 257 -5.01 -25.47 -26.02
C ASN A 257 -6.51 -25.52 -25.75
N THR A 258 -7.31 -24.82 -26.56
CA THR A 258 -8.77 -24.72 -26.39
C THR A 258 -9.50 -26.06 -26.53
N LEU A 259 -8.83 -27.13 -27.00
CA LEU A 259 -9.38 -28.49 -27.08
C LEU A 259 -9.04 -29.34 -25.84
N GLY A 260 -8.15 -28.86 -24.96
CA GLY A 260 -7.78 -29.53 -23.71
C GLY A 260 -6.27 -29.63 -23.49
N VAL A 261 -5.89 -30.44 -22.50
CA VAL A 261 -4.51 -30.67 -22.05
C VAL A 261 -3.95 -31.93 -22.70
N ARG A 262 -2.78 -31.82 -23.35
CA ARG A 262 -2.07 -32.96 -23.98
C ARG A 262 -1.03 -33.57 -23.07
N SER A 263 -0.31 -32.74 -22.32
CA SER A 263 0.71 -33.19 -21.36
C SER A 263 0.94 -32.13 -20.28
N ILE A 264 1.45 -32.60 -19.14
CA ILE A 264 1.79 -31.78 -17.97
C ILE A 264 3.23 -32.13 -17.59
N PHE A 265 4.07 -31.12 -17.42
CA PHE A 265 5.43 -31.22 -16.92
C PHE A 265 5.53 -30.46 -15.59
N PRO A 266 5.48 -31.15 -14.44
CA PRO A 266 5.52 -30.51 -13.13
C PRO A 266 6.90 -29.92 -12.84
N SER A 267 6.93 -28.78 -12.14
CA SER A 267 8.16 -28.25 -11.53
C SER A 267 8.64 -29.19 -10.43
N SER A 268 9.94 -29.20 -10.15
CA SER A 268 10.45 -29.85 -8.94
C SER A 268 10.13 -29.00 -7.70
N PRO A 269 9.95 -29.61 -6.52
CA PRO A 269 9.76 -28.88 -5.26
C PRO A 269 10.89 -27.88 -4.97
N ASP A 270 12.14 -28.27 -5.21
CA ASP A 270 13.30 -27.40 -4.98
C ASP A 270 13.27 -26.16 -5.90
N PHE A 271 12.94 -26.35 -7.18
CA PHE A 271 12.88 -25.22 -8.11
C PHE A 271 11.67 -24.31 -7.86
N LEU A 272 10.54 -24.86 -7.37
CA LEU A 272 9.42 -24.03 -6.92
C LEU A 272 9.81 -23.20 -5.69
N LYS A 273 10.55 -23.79 -4.75
CA LYS A 273 11.07 -23.08 -3.57
C LYS A 273 11.99 -21.93 -4.00
N GLU A 274 12.93 -22.17 -4.91
CA GLU A 274 13.84 -21.14 -5.44
C GLU A 274 13.09 -20.00 -6.12
N GLN A 275 12.06 -20.30 -6.92
CA GLN A 275 11.20 -19.26 -7.52
C GLN A 275 10.51 -18.40 -6.46
N LEU A 276 9.96 -19.01 -5.41
CA LEU A 276 9.28 -18.29 -4.34
C LEU A 276 10.27 -17.43 -3.56
N ASP A 277 11.40 -17.99 -3.14
CA ASP A 277 12.43 -17.24 -2.41
C ASP A 277 12.92 -16.04 -3.25
N ALA A 278 13.22 -16.23 -4.54
CA ALA A 278 13.65 -15.15 -5.43
C ALA A 278 12.64 -14.00 -5.55
N VAL A 279 11.33 -14.31 -5.59
CA VAL A 279 10.29 -13.27 -5.64
C VAL A 279 10.16 -12.57 -4.29
N PHE A 280 10.03 -13.33 -3.20
CA PHE A 280 9.78 -12.76 -1.87
C PHE A 280 10.96 -11.94 -1.34
N GLU A 281 12.20 -12.26 -1.73
CA GLU A 281 13.41 -11.53 -1.32
C GLU A 281 13.59 -10.18 -2.04
N ASP A 282 13.07 -10.02 -3.26
CA ASP A 282 13.25 -8.83 -4.08
C ASP A 282 11.95 -8.01 -4.22
N ILE A 283 10.93 -8.58 -4.86
CA ILE A 283 9.64 -7.92 -5.12
C ILE A 283 8.56 -8.57 -4.26
N PHE A 284 8.56 -8.21 -2.97
CA PHE A 284 7.60 -8.77 -2.01
C PHE A 284 6.14 -8.56 -2.49
N PRO A 285 5.31 -9.62 -2.57
CA PRO A 285 3.93 -9.53 -3.03
C PRO A 285 2.98 -8.91 -1.99
N ASP A 286 2.18 -7.91 -2.39
CA ASP A 286 1.05 -7.40 -1.58
C ASP A 286 -0.12 -8.41 -1.51
N SER A 287 -0.23 -9.33 -2.49
CA SER A 287 -1.16 -10.47 -2.46
C SER A 287 -0.64 -11.70 -3.18
N VAL A 288 -1.19 -12.87 -2.85
CA VAL A 288 -0.85 -14.13 -3.50
C VAL A 288 -2.12 -14.81 -4.01
N LYS A 289 -2.12 -15.25 -5.26
CA LYS A 289 -3.15 -16.13 -5.81
C LYS A 289 -2.56 -17.51 -6.04
N ILE A 290 -3.19 -18.55 -5.49
CA ILE A 290 -2.82 -19.94 -5.71
C ILE A 290 -3.84 -20.55 -6.68
N GLY A 291 -3.35 -21.15 -7.77
CA GLY A 291 -4.16 -21.88 -8.74
C GLY A 291 -3.87 -23.38 -8.71
N MET A 292 -3.76 -23.98 -9.89
CA MET A 292 -3.47 -25.42 -10.04
C MET A 292 -2.14 -25.81 -9.35
N VAL A 293 -2.21 -26.77 -8.43
CA VAL A 293 -1.06 -27.40 -7.77
C VAL A 293 -1.06 -28.91 -8.05
N SER A 294 -0.06 -29.40 -8.77
CA SER A 294 -0.09 -30.76 -9.35
C SER A 294 0.34 -31.89 -8.42
N SER A 295 0.95 -31.59 -7.27
CA SER A 295 1.38 -32.63 -6.31
C SER A 295 1.41 -32.14 -4.87
N LYS A 296 1.39 -33.10 -3.94
CA LYS A 296 1.51 -32.88 -2.51
C LYS A 296 2.79 -32.12 -2.15
N GLU A 297 3.91 -32.51 -2.74
CA GLU A 297 5.23 -31.93 -2.45
C GLU A 297 5.27 -30.44 -2.83
N LEU A 298 4.65 -30.07 -3.95
CA LEU A 298 4.53 -28.65 -4.32
C LEU A 298 3.63 -27.89 -3.36
N ALA A 299 2.51 -28.47 -2.93
CA ALA A 299 1.61 -27.85 -1.96
C ALA A 299 2.31 -27.60 -0.60
N GLU A 300 3.16 -28.53 -0.15
CA GLU A 300 3.96 -28.39 1.07
C GLU A 300 4.97 -27.23 0.94
N VAL A 301 5.70 -27.14 -0.18
CA VAL A 301 6.62 -26.02 -0.44
C VAL A 301 5.89 -24.69 -0.43
N ILE A 302 4.73 -24.61 -1.06
CA ILE A 302 3.91 -23.39 -1.08
C ILE A 302 3.54 -22.99 0.35
N TYR A 303 2.98 -23.92 1.14
CA TYR A 303 2.63 -23.66 2.53
C TYR A 303 3.83 -23.15 3.35
N ASP A 304 4.96 -23.85 3.27
CA ASP A 304 6.16 -23.52 4.04
C ASP A 304 6.69 -22.12 3.71
N ARG A 305 6.70 -21.74 2.43
CA ARG A 305 7.18 -20.42 1.99
C ARG A 305 6.20 -19.29 2.35
N LEU A 306 4.90 -19.51 2.19
CA LEU A 306 3.89 -18.51 2.58
C LEU A 306 3.93 -18.21 4.08
N LYS A 307 4.11 -19.25 4.91
CA LYS A 307 4.34 -19.10 6.36
C LYS A 307 5.65 -18.38 6.67
N PHE A 308 6.75 -18.79 6.03
CA PHE A 308 8.08 -18.23 6.29
C PHE A 308 8.14 -16.72 6.01
N TYR A 309 7.59 -16.27 4.89
CA TYR A 309 7.56 -14.85 4.52
C TYR A 309 6.37 -14.08 5.08
N ASN A 310 5.48 -14.73 5.85
CA ASN A 310 4.25 -14.13 6.37
C ASN A 310 3.40 -13.44 5.28
N ALA A 311 3.16 -14.19 4.19
CA ALA A 311 2.39 -13.71 3.05
C ALA A 311 0.97 -13.26 3.46
N LYS A 312 0.47 -12.21 2.80
CA LYS A 312 -0.85 -11.62 3.08
C LYS A 312 -1.76 -11.75 1.86
N ASN A 313 -3.06 -11.53 2.08
CA ASN A 313 -4.07 -11.47 1.01
C ASN A 313 -4.03 -12.72 0.10
N ILE A 314 -4.07 -13.90 0.70
CA ILE A 314 -3.92 -15.17 0.01
C ILE A 314 -5.28 -15.60 -0.54
N VAL A 315 -5.40 -15.69 -1.86
CA VAL A 315 -6.60 -16.18 -2.56
C VAL A 315 -6.30 -17.56 -3.13
N VAL A 316 -7.14 -18.55 -2.81
CA VAL A 316 -6.94 -19.92 -3.27
C VAL A 316 -8.06 -20.31 -4.23
N ASP A 317 -7.71 -20.61 -5.48
CA ASP A 317 -8.57 -21.28 -6.45
C ASP A 317 -8.19 -22.77 -6.43
N PRO A 318 -9.02 -23.66 -5.85
CA PRO A 318 -8.61 -25.04 -5.58
C PRO A 318 -8.45 -25.91 -6.84
N VAL A 319 -8.91 -25.43 -8.01
CA VAL A 319 -8.76 -26.01 -9.37
C VAL A 319 -8.61 -27.54 -9.37
N MET A 320 -9.69 -28.27 -9.07
CA MET A 320 -9.62 -29.74 -9.01
C MET A 320 -9.69 -30.39 -10.39
N VAL A 321 -10.39 -29.75 -11.34
CA VAL A 321 -10.66 -30.25 -12.69
C VAL A 321 -10.45 -29.12 -13.70
N ALA A 322 -9.88 -29.43 -14.86
CA ALA A 322 -9.76 -28.48 -15.97
C ALA A 322 -11.14 -28.09 -16.52
N THR A 323 -11.26 -26.88 -17.09
CA THR A 323 -12.46 -26.49 -17.85
C THR A 323 -12.75 -27.46 -19.01
N SER A 324 -11.74 -28.14 -19.54
CA SER A 324 -11.88 -29.21 -20.55
C SER A 324 -12.29 -30.59 -19.98
N GLY A 325 -12.51 -30.71 -18.66
CA GLY A 325 -12.94 -31.94 -17.98
C GLY A 325 -11.82 -32.89 -17.56
N SER A 326 -10.55 -32.55 -17.78
CA SER A 326 -9.40 -33.37 -17.38
C SER A 326 -9.11 -33.22 -15.88
N THR A 327 -8.91 -34.31 -15.14
CA THR A 327 -8.46 -34.26 -13.74
C THR A 327 -7.05 -33.65 -13.68
N LEU A 328 -6.89 -32.54 -12.96
CA LEU A 328 -5.62 -31.79 -12.89
C LEU A 328 -4.82 -32.04 -11.61
N ILE A 329 -5.51 -32.44 -10.53
CA ILE A 329 -4.91 -32.56 -9.20
C ILE A 329 -5.09 -33.98 -8.65
N LYS A 330 -4.05 -34.49 -8.00
CA LYS A 330 -4.11 -35.73 -7.22
C LYS A 330 -4.76 -35.46 -5.85
N THR A 331 -5.55 -36.41 -5.36
CA THR A 331 -6.34 -36.26 -4.11
C THR A 331 -5.50 -35.90 -2.87
N ASP A 332 -4.22 -36.27 -2.85
CA ASP A 332 -3.27 -35.96 -1.78
C ASP A 332 -2.85 -34.48 -1.74
N ALA A 333 -2.76 -33.81 -2.89
CA ALA A 333 -2.45 -32.38 -2.97
C ALA A 333 -3.62 -31.52 -2.47
N ILE A 334 -4.87 -31.90 -2.81
CA ILE A 334 -6.09 -31.23 -2.29
C ILE A 334 -6.12 -31.27 -0.77
N LYS A 335 -5.74 -32.42 -0.20
CA LYS A 335 -5.69 -32.57 1.26
C LYS A 335 -4.71 -31.58 1.90
N VAL A 336 -3.52 -31.39 1.33
CA VAL A 336 -2.56 -30.39 1.85
C VAL A 336 -3.10 -28.97 1.69
N LEU A 337 -3.71 -28.64 0.55
CA LEU A 337 -4.35 -27.34 0.36
C LEU A 337 -5.41 -27.10 1.44
N ALA A 338 -6.30 -28.06 1.68
CA ALA A 338 -7.40 -27.94 2.62
C ALA A 338 -6.94 -27.93 4.09
N ASP A 339 -6.02 -28.81 4.47
CA ASP A 339 -5.59 -28.96 5.87
C ASP A 339 -4.59 -27.86 6.30
N LYS A 340 -3.80 -27.30 5.37
CA LYS A 340 -2.70 -26.38 5.70
C LYS A 340 -2.82 -24.98 5.10
N ILE A 341 -3.25 -24.87 3.85
CA ILE A 341 -3.26 -23.58 3.14
C ILE A 341 -4.59 -22.84 3.31
N PHE A 342 -5.73 -23.52 3.27
CA PHE A 342 -7.03 -22.87 3.50
C PHE A 342 -7.10 -22.12 4.85
N PRO A 343 -6.61 -22.67 5.98
CA PRO A 343 -6.64 -21.96 7.26
C PRO A 343 -5.84 -20.65 7.31
N ILE A 344 -4.92 -20.42 6.37
CA ILE A 344 -4.15 -19.16 6.25
C ILE A 344 -4.61 -18.30 5.05
N ALA A 345 -5.59 -18.78 4.28
CA ALA A 345 -6.12 -18.07 3.13
C ALA A 345 -7.07 -16.95 3.58
N THR A 346 -7.02 -15.82 2.89
CA THR A 346 -8.02 -14.77 3.01
C THR A 346 -9.35 -15.22 2.42
N VAL A 347 -9.33 -15.95 1.30
CA VAL A 347 -10.53 -16.56 0.72
C VAL A 347 -10.19 -17.77 -0.15
N VAL A 348 -11.03 -18.79 -0.09
CA VAL A 348 -11.01 -19.93 -1.02
C VAL A 348 -12.19 -19.80 -1.97
N THR A 349 -11.97 -20.05 -3.26
CA THR A 349 -12.94 -19.75 -4.33
C THR A 349 -13.44 -21.02 -5.05
N PRO A 350 -14.02 -22.03 -4.36
CA PRO A 350 -14.43 -23.27 -5.03
C PRO A 350 -15.63 -23.05 -5.96
N ASN A 351 -15.69 -23.78 -7.09
CA ASN A 351 -16.92 -23.92 -7.86
C ASN A 351 -17.88 -24.95 -7.22
N ILE A 352 -19.10 -25.12 -7.74
CA ILE A 352 -20.08 -26.09 -7.23
C ILE A 352 -19.47 -27.51 -7.07
N PHE A 353 -18.82 -28.06 -8.10
CA PHE A 353 -18.25 -29.41 -8.03
C PHE A 353 -17.14 -29.51 -6.98
N GLU A 354 -16.27 -28.52 -6.90
CA GLU A 354 -15.21 -28.45 -5.90
C GLU A 354 -15.78 -28.32 -4.49
N ALA A 355 -16.84 -27.54 -4.33
CA ALA A 355 -17.54 -27.37 -3.06
C ALA A 355 -18.25 -28.65 -2.63
N GLU A 356 -18.83 -29.43 -3.55
CA GLU A 356 -19.40 -30.75 -3.23
C GLU A 356 -18.33 -31.71 -2.70
N VAL A 357 -17.14 -31.72 -3.32
CA VAL A 357 -16.00 -32.53 -2.87
C VAL A 357 -15.51 -32.09 -1.50
N LEU A 358 -15.36 -30.79 -1.27
CA LEU A 358 -14.84 -30.23 -0.01
C LEU A 358 -15.84 -30.34 1.15
N SER A 359 -17.13 -30.13 0.88
CA SER A 359 -18.18 -30.18 1.90
C SER A 359 -18.71 -31.58 2.17
N GLY A 360 -18.50 -32.52 1.23
CA GLY A 360 -19.07 -33.87 1.29
C GLY A 360 -20.58 -33.94 1.09
N ILE A 361 -21.22 -32.84 0.66
CA ILE A 361 -22.66 -32.80 0.36
C ILE A 361 -22.91 -32.51 -1.12
N LYS A 362 -24.05 -32.98 -1.63
CA LYS A 362 -24.54 -32.60 -2.96
C LYS A 362 -25.13 -31.19 -2.89
N ILE A 363 -24.94 -30.38 -3.93
CA ILE A 363 -25.49 -29.02 -4.04
C ILE A 363 -26.52 -29.00 -5.16
N CYS A 364 -27.79 -28.84 -4.81
CA CYS A 364 -28.91 -28.82 -5.77
C CYS A 364 -29.58 -27.45 -5.89
N ASP A 365 -29.47 -26.61 -4.86
CA ASP A 365 -30.11 -25.29 -4.80
C ASP A 365 -29.29 -24.26 -3.99
N ASP A 366 -29.79 -23.02 -3.92
CA ASP A 366 -29.16 -21.91 -3.21
C ASP A 366 -29.00 -22.17 -1.69
N LYS A 367 -29.89 -22.97 -1.08
CA LYS A 367 -29.79 -23.32 0.35
C LYS A 367 -28.65 -24.30 0.58
N ASP A 368 -28.48 -25.26 -0.33
CA ASP A 368 -27.36 -26.18 -0.30
C ASP A 368 -26.02 -25.46 -0.52
N MET A 369 -25.99 -24.41 -1.37
CA MET A 369 -24.80 -23.57 -1.53
C MET A 369 -24.40 -22.90 -0.20
N ILE A 370 -25.35 -22.28 0.51
CA ILE A 370 -25.10 -21.71 1.85
C ILE A 370 -24.56 -22.78 2.81
N LYS A 371 -25.21 -23.95 2.82
CA LYS A 371 -24.83 -25.06 3.70
C LYS A 371 -23.42 -25.58 3.39
N ALA A 372 -23.07 -25.74 2.11
CA ALA A 372 -21.76 -26.19 1.67
C ALA A 372 -20.68 -25.16 2.03
N ALA A 373 -20.92 -23.87 1.74
CA ALA A 373 -19.97 -22.81 2.10
C ALA A 373 -19.73 -22.74 3.61
N LYS A 374 -20.80 -22.89 4.41
CA LYS A 374 -20.71 -23.00 5.88
C LYS A 374 -19.86 -24.19 6.32
N ILE A 375 -20.11 -25.39 5.80
CA ILE A 375 -19.34 -26.59 6.15
C ILE A 375 -17.85 -26.40 5.85
N ILE A 376 -17.53 -25.85 4.67
CA ILE A 376 -16.14 -25.60 4.25
C ILE A 376 -15.47 -24.57 5.17
N ASN A 377 -16.18 -23.49 5.50
CA ASN A 377 -15.70 -22.46 6.43
C ASN A 377 -15.40 -23.04 7.81
N GLU A 378 -16.33 -23.83 8.39
CA GLU A 378 -16.19 -24.42 9.71
C GLU A 378 -15.11 -25.52 9.75
N MET A 379 -15.00 -26.33 8.69
CA MET A 379 -14.04 -27.43 8.62
C MET A 379 -12.60 -26.97 8.43
N TYR A 380 -12.40 -25.92 7.62
CA TYR A 380 -11.06 -25.49 7.20
C TYR A 380 -10.66 -24.10 7.72
N GLY A 381 -11.54 -23.40 8.44
CA GLY A 381 -11.23 -22.12 9.07
C GLY A 381 -10.93 -20.99 8.09
N CYS A 382 -11.64 -20.93 6.96
CA CYS A 382 -11.36 -20.00 5.86
C CYS A 382 -12.62 -19.31 5.33
N SER A 383 -12.52 -18.08 4.83
CA SER A 383 -13.63 -17.46 4.09
C SER A 383 -13.82 -18.18 2.74
N VAL A 384 -15.07 -18.36 2.32
CA VAL A 384 -15.40 -19.17 1.13
C VAL A 384 -16.23 -18.35 0.16
N LEU A 385 -15.75 -18.16 -1.06
CA LEU A 385 -16.54 -17.68 -2.19
C LEU A 385 -16.96 -18.88 -3.06
N LEU A 386 -18.14 -19.43 -2.80
CA LEU A 386 -18.66 -20.56 -3.57
C LEU A 386 -19.28 -20.04 -4.87
N LYS A 387 -18.65 -20.40 -6.00
CA LYS A 387 -19.00 -19.92 -7.34
C LYS A 387 -20.16 -20.72 -7.92
N GLY A 388 -21.27 -20.07 -8.25
CA GLY A 388 -22.49 -20.70 -8.76
C GLY A 388 -22.64 -20.71 -10.27
N GLY A 389 -21.69 -20.15 -11.05
CA GLY A 389 -21.76 -20.02 -12.52
C GLY A 389 -21.97 -21.30 -13.35
N HIS A 390 -21.99 -22.49 -12.73
CA HIS A 390 -22.40 -23.75 -13.38
C HIS A 390 -23.90 -24.07 -13.21
N SER A 391 -24.64 -23.24 -12.47
CA SER A 391 -26.10 -23.29 -12.36
C SER A 391 -26.73 -22.99 -13.73
N LYS A 392 -27.84 -23.68 -14.03
CA LYS A 392 -28.52 -23.53 -15.33
C LYS A 392 -29.17 -22.15 -15.51
N ASN A 393 -29.51 -21.48 -14.40
CA ASN A 393 -30.42 -20.33 -14.40
C ASN A 393 -29.77 -18.99 -14.04
N ASN A 394 -28.65 -18.98 -13.31
CA ASN A 394 -27.97 -17.76 -12.86
C ASN A 394 -26.46 -17.99 -12.69
N ALA A 395 -25.72 -16.93 -12.40
CA ALA A 395 -24.31 -16.96 -12.03
C ALA A 395 -24.09 -16.35 -10.64
N ASN A 396 -24.98 -16.69 -9.70
CA ASN A 396 -24.93 -16.20 -8.33
C ASN A 396 -23.77 -16.84 -7.59
N ASP A 397 -22.97 -16.04 -6.90
CA ASP A 397 -21.92 -16.53 -6.01
C ASP A 397 -22.28 -16.17 -4.57
N ILE A 398 -21.82 -16.99 -3.62
CA ILE A 398 -22.01 -16.73 -2.19
C ILE A 398 -20.66 -16.61 -1.51
N LEU A 399 -20.44 -15.48 -0.83
CA LEU A 399 -19.34 -15.33 0.11
C LEU A 399 -19.82 -15.70 1.50
N TYR A 400 -19.09 -16.58 2.18
CA TYR A 400 -19.30 -16.94 3.58
C TYR A 400 -18.06 -16.58 4.39
N GLU A 401 -18.22 -15.72 5.38
CA GLU A 401 -17.15 -15.22 6.23
C GLU A 401 -17.70 -14.93 7.64
N ASN A 402 -16.98 -15.37 8.69
CA ASN A 402 -17.30 -15.07 10.09
C ASN A 402 -18.76 -15.41 10.49
N GLY A 403 -19.31 -16.52 9.97
CA GLY A 403 -20.68 -16.95 10.25
C GLY A 403 -21.76 -16.16 9.52
N MET A 404 -21.39 -15.19 8.69
CA MET A 404 -22.28 -14.42 7.84
C MET A 404 -22.12 -14.84 6.38
N HIS A 405 -23.16 -14.63 5.59
CA HIS A 405 -23.10 -14.85 4.15
C HIS A 405 -23.62 -13.65 3.38
N MET A 406 -23.10 -13.49 2.16
CA MET A 406 -23.48 -12.44 1.23
C MET A 406 -23.63 -13.02 -0.16
N TRP A 407 -24.72 -12.65 -0.83
CA TRP A 407 -24.97 -13.00 -2.22
C TRP A 407 -24.39 -11.96 -3.17
N PHE A 408 -23.73 -12.44 -4.20
CA PHE A 408 -23.31 -11.66 -5.35
C PHE A 408 -24.04 -12.18 -6.58
N GLU A 409 -25.16 -11.51 -6.87
CA GLU A 409 -26.01 -11.85 -8.01
C GLU A 409 -25.28 -11.64 -9.33
N GLY A 410 -25.54 -12.51 -10.30
CA GLY A 410 -24.94 -12.44 -11.62
C GLY A 410 -25.83 -13.05 -12.67
N GLU A 411 -25.89 -12.40 -13.83
CA GLU A 411 -26.59 -12.94 -15.00
C GLU A 411 -25.72 -13.97 -15.72
N ARG A 412 -26.34 -15.04 -16.19
CA ARG A 412 -25.64 -16.04 -16.99
C ARG A 412 -25.52 -15.53 -18.42
N ILE A 413 -24.29 -15.34 -18.87
CA ILE A 413 -23.99 -14.98 -20.26
C ILE A 413 -23.90 -16.27 -21.09
N ASP A 414 -24.63 -16.33 -22.21
CA ASP A 414 -24.53 -17.43 -23.17
C ASP A 414 -23.29 -17.24 -24.04
N ASN A 415 -22.12 -17.54 -23.46
CA ASN A 415 -20.84 -17.50 -24.14
C ASN A 415 -20.12 -18.86 -23.92
N PRO A 416 -19.87 -19.65 -24.99
CA PRO A 416 -19.14 -20.92 -24.87
C PRO A 416 -17.66 -20.71 -24.53
N ASN A 417 -17.11 -19.52 -24.74
CA ASN A 417 -15.72 -19.17 -24.48
C ASN A 417 -15.51 -18.74 -23.02
N ALA A 418 -15.63 -19.72 -22.12
CA ALA A 418 -15.46 -19.55 -20.67
C ALA A 418 -14.14 -20.15 -20.15
N HIS A 419 -13.16 -20.39 -21.03
CA HIS A 419 -11.86 -20.91 -20.61
C HIS A 419 -11.12 -19.88 -19.77
N GLY A 420 -10.77 -20.26 -18.53
CA GLY A 420 -10.04 -19.38 -17.60
C GLY A 420 -10.91 -18.46 -16.74
N THR A 421 -12.24 -18.56 -16.75
CA THR A 421 -13.12 -17.71 -15.90
C THR A 421 -12.77 -17.80 -14.42
N GLY A 422 -12.53 -19.00 -13.88
CA GLY A 422 -12.16 -19.19 -12.47
C GLY A 422 -10.82 -18.55 -12.10
N CYS A 423 -9.80 -18.73 -12.94
CA CYS A 423 -8.48 -18.12 -12.75
C CYS A 423 -8.55 -16.59 -12.82
N THR A 424 -9.35 -16.08 -13.76
CA THR A 424 -9.56 -14.64 -13.95
C THR A 424 -10.27 -14.03 -12.73
N LEU A 425 -11.33 -14.67 -12.22
CA LEU A 425 -12.04 -14.19 -11.03
C LEU A 425 -11.14 -14.13 -9.80
N SER A 426 -10.44 -15.23 -9.49
CA SER A 426 -9.56 -15.31 -8.31
C SER A 426 -8.38 -14.33 -8.40
N SER A 427 -7.79 -14.13 -9.59
CA SER A 427 -6.73 -13.15 -9.81
C SER A 427 -7.21 -11.70 -9.70
N ALA A 428 -8.45 -11.40 -10.13
CA ALA A 428 -9.06 -10.09 -9.94
C ALA A 428 -9.33 -9.81 -8.45
N ILE A 429 -9.79 -10.81 -7.69
CA ILE A 429 -9.94 -10.70 -6.22
C ILE A 429 -8.59 -10.40 -5.57
N ALA A 430 -7.55 -11.19 -5.88
CA ALA A 430 -6.20 -10.99 -5.34
C ALA A 430 -5.65 -9.59 -5.67
N SER A 431 -5.92 -9.09 -6.88
CA SER A 431 -5.50 -7.75 -7.32
C SER A 431 -6.21 -6.65 -6.53
N ASN A 432 -7.49 -6.80 -6.21
CA ASN A 432 -8.24 -5.84 -5.42
C ASN A 432 -7.83 -5.88 -3.94
N LEU A 433 -7.56 -7.05 -3.38
CA LEU A 433 -7.01 -7.18 -2.02
C LEU A 433 -5.63 -6.54 -1.90
N ALA A 434 -4.74 -6.69 -2.89
CA ALA A 434 -3.44 -6.00 -2.91
C ALA A 434 -3.57 -4.47 -2.86
N LYS A 435 -4.64 -3.92 -3.42
CA LYS A 435 -4.96 -2.48 -3.37
C LYS A 435 -5.60 -2.03 -2.06
N GLY A 436 -5.89 -2.95 -1.13
CA GLY A 436 -6.46 -2.65 0.17
C GLY A 436 -7.99 -2.56 0.21
N TYR A 437 -8.68 -3.01 -0.84
CA TYR A 437 -10.15 -3.15 -0.77
C TYR A 437 -10.55 -4.25 0.21
N SER A 438 -11.76 -4.14 0.78
CA SER A 438 -12.32 -5.22 1.59
C SER A 438 -12.54 -6.48 0.75
N LEU A 439 -12.72 -7.64 1.40
CA LEU A 439 -13.00 -8.89 0.67
C LEU A 439 -14.30 -8.77 -0.14
N GLU A 440 -15.36 -8.22 0.46
CA GLU A 440 -16.63 -7.94 -0.22
C GLU A 440 -16.45 -7.07 -1.46
N GLU A 441 -15.78 -5.92 -1.33
CA GLU A 441 -15.54 -5.02 -2.46
C GLU A 441 -14.68 -5.67 -3.53
N SER A 442 -13.70 -6.47 -3.13
CA SER A 442 -12.81 -7.21 -4.03
C SER A 442 -13.56 -8.23 -4.86
N VAL A 443 -14.50 -8.98 -4.25
CA VAL A 443 -15.37 -9.94 -4.94
C VAL A 443 -16.30 -9.22 -5.91
N LYS A 444 -16.95 -8.14 -5.48
CA LYS A 444 -17.86 -7.36 -6.33
C LYS A 444 -17.16 -6.87 -7.60
N LYS A 445 -16.02 -6.19 -7.44
CA LYS A 445 -15.21 -5.67 -8.56
C LYS A 445 -14.72 -6.79 -9.49
N ALA A 446 -14.33 -7.93 -8.92
CA ALA A 446 -13.86 -9.06 -9.71
C ALA A 446 -14.97 -9.68 -10.56
N LYS A 447 -16.19 -9.82 -10.01
CA LYS A 447 -17.36 -10.27 -10.78
C LYS A 447 -17.72 -9.32 -11.89
N ASP A 448 -17.76 -8.01 -11.63
CA ASP A 448 -18.03 -7.00 -12.64
C ASP A 448 -17.01 -7.08 -13.79
N TYR A 449 -15.73 -7.26 -13.47
CA TYR A 449 -14.67 -7.42 -14.47
C TYR A 449 -14.85 -8.69 -15.33
N VAL A 450 -15.10 -9.84 -14.70
CA VAL A 450 -15.31 -11.11 -15.40
C VAL A 450 -16.56 -11.06 -16.29
N TYR A 451 -17.64 -10.44 -15.80
CA TYR A 451 -18.87 -10.25 -16.56
C TYR A 451 -18.61 -9.48 -17.87
N ASN A 452 -17.91 -8.34 -17.79
CA ASN A 452 -17.60 -7.56 -18.98
C ASN A 452 -16.63 -8.29 -19.93
N ALA A 453 -15.65 -9.02 -19.40
CA ALA A 453 -14.74 -9.84 -20.21
C ALA A 453 -15.45 -10.99 -20.95
N LEU A 454 -16.51 -11.54 -20.36
CA LEU A 454 -17.39 -12.53 -20.99
C LEU A 454 -18.30 -11.89 -22.04
N LEU A 455 -18.85 -10.71 -21.77
CA LEU A 455 -19.73 -9.99 -22.70
C LEU A 455 -19.02 -9.59 -24.00
N ASP A 456 -17.72 -9.29 -23.92
CA ASP A 456 -16.92 -8.90 -25.08
C ASP A 456 -16.84 -10.00 -26.17
N GLY A 457 -16.98 -11.27 -25.77
CA GLY A 457 -17.25 -12.36 -26.71
C GLY A 457 -16.06 -12.77 -27.57
N LEU A 458 -14.81 -12.62 -27.08
CA LEU A 458 -13.62 -13.08 -27.80
C LEU A 458 -13.73 -14.55 -28.22
N ASP A 459 -13.53 -14.81 -29.51
CA ASP A 459 -13.67 -16.13 -30.11
C ASP A 459 -12.38 -16.59 -30.79
N LEU A 460 -11.56 -17.31 -30.04
CA LEU A 460 -10.28 -17.83 -30.49
C LEU A 460 -10.19 -19.34 -30.27
N GLY A 461 -9.55 -20.03 -31.22
CA GLY A 461 -9.30 -21.45 -31.16
C GLY A 461 -10.38 -22.29 -31.85
N LYS A 462 -10.43 -23.58 -31.50
CA LYS A 462 -11.36 -24.57 -32.10
C LYS A 462 -12.26 -25.27 -31.07
N GLY A 463 -12.18 -24.85 -29.81
CA GLY A 463 -12.89 -25.43 -28.68
C GLY A 463 -13.39 -24.33 -27.76
N LEU A 464 -13.28 -24.51 -26.44
CA LEU A 464 -13.66 -23.45 -25.49
C LEU A 464 -12.60 -22.35 -25.51
N GLY A 465 -12.93 -21.20 -26.09
CA GLY A 465 -12.06 -20.04 -26.21
C GLY A 465 -11.84 -19.29 -24.88
N PRO A 466 -10.84 -18.41 -24.81
CA PRO A 466 -10.51 -17.62 -23.64
C PRO A 466 -11.38 -16.36 -23.49
N LEU A 467 -11.35 -15.75 -22.31
CA LEU A 467 -11.89 -14.41 -22.07
C LEU A 467 -11.03 -13.32 -22.74
N ASN A 468 -11.64 -12.18 -23.09
CA ASN A 468 -10.87 -10.97 -23.39
C ASN A 468 -10.46 -10.27 -22.10
N HIS A 469 -9.27 -10.54 -21.58
CA HIS A 469 -8.74 -9.85 -20.38
C HIS A 469 -8.51 -8.35 -20.60
N MET A 470 -8.54 -7.87 -21.84
CA MET A 470 -8.22 -6.50 -22.21
C MET A 470 -9.38 -5.81 -22.95
N PHE A 471 -10.64 -6.22 -22.71
CA PHE A 471 -11.84 -5.69 -23.37
C PHE A 471 -12.01 -4.16 -23.32
N PHE A 472 -11.37 -3.50 -22.35
CA PHE A 472 -11.41 -2.05 -22.18
C PHE A 472 -10.24 -1.33 -22.87
N LEU A 473 -9.25 -2.07 -23.38
CA LEU A 473 -8.19 -1.54 -24.23
C LEU A 473 -8.72 -1.52 -25.68
N ASN A 474 -9.41 -0.44 -26.03
CA ASN A 474 -9.76 -0.17 -27.42
C ASN A 474 -8.54 0.41 -28.17
N GLU A 475 -8.41 0.02 -29.44
CA GLU A 475 -7.31 0.34 -30.39
C GLU A 475 -6.95 1.83 -30.51
#